data_AF-A0A1E1XMC6-F1
#
_entry.id   AF-A0A1E1XMC6-F1
#
_cell.length_a   1.000
_cell.length_b   1.000
_cell.length_c   1.000
_cell.angle_alpha   90.00
_cell.angle_beta   90.00
_cell.angle_gamma   90.00
#
_symmetry.space_group_name_H-M   'P 1'
#
loop_
_entity.id
_entity.type
_entity.pdbx_description
1 polymer ?
#
loop_
_entity_poly.entity_id
_entity_poly.type
_entity_poly.pdbx_seq_one_letter_code
_entity_poly.pdbx_strand_id
1 'polypeptide(L)'
;MTPEYYVIVDGEETLWCNRIDGKLEPRKRSEQLTDAVCLGTVYGIIGKFQPHPDSDQRLVLIRQMSLIGSLPGNHQVFKVNKVVLVPLSVHEAPELEMEPCTKHQSSWRRSERSPASELQQRALQKTWQTIKTATAQVKPRRTVQSRERDKYERRLLDELLKMFNDTDSFYFSPTGDLTNTLQRQVEQPPPPAGSPRWERLDDRFFWNREMLRDLTETEGGEHWVLPIIQGFVQVERCQLDPIDDGQPEAALGQDSSGAWFDVHSVARPPAKEFTMSLVSRRSRYRAGTRYKRRGVDEMGKCANYVETEQIFEHGAHVVSFVQVRGSVPVFWSQPGYKYRPPPCLDRDEAETRQAFAKHFAEQVALYGSQVIVSLVEQTGKEKLLADAYLNHVLHLDCPQLTYVSFDFHEYCRGMRFENVSILIDGIKDLIRDMRYCWLDQQGLICGQRGVFRVNCIDCLDRTNIVQTAIAKTAMDTQFVRLGLLPPEGVLPTACRRIFQMLWANNGDIISRQYAGTVALKGDFTRTGSRRLAGMMKDGYNSANRNENR
;
A
#
# COMPACT_ATOMS: atom_id res chain seq x y z
N MET A 1 17.55 -14.08 -24.33
CA MET A 1 17.99 -15.26 -23.56
C MET A 1 19.18 -15.87 -24.28
N THR A 2 20.33 -15.93 -23.63
CA THR A 2 21.42 -16.81 -24.06
C THR A 2 21.36 -18.09 -23.21
N PRO A 3 22.11 -19.16 -23.53
CA PRO A 3 22.12 -20.38 -22.71
C PRO A 3 22.44 -20.11 -21.23
N GLU A 4 23.27 -19.10 -20.96
CA GLU A 4 23.78 -18.78 -19.62
C GLU A 4 23.13 -17.56 -18.96
N TYR A 5 22.50 -16.66 -19.73
CA TYR A 5 21.97 -15.39 -19.20
C TYR A 5 20.52 -15.11 -19.57
N TYR A 6 19.78 -14.57 -18.60
CA TYR A 6 18.64 -13.72 -18.86
C TYR A 6 19.14 -12.28 -19.05
N VAL A 7 18.74 -11.63 -20.14
CA VAL A 7 19.13 -10.25 -20.43
C VAL A 7 17.88 -9.39 -20.47
N ILE A 8 17.82 -8.39 -19.59
CA ILE A 8 16.75 -7.40 -19.54
C ILE A 8 17.29 -6.14 -20.22
N VAL A 9 16.49 -5.52 -21.08
CA VAL A 9 16.92 -4.38 -21.91
C VAL A 9 15.97 -3.22 -21.67
N ASP A 10 16.51 -2.08 -21.25
CA ASP A 10 15.79 -0.80 -21.14
C ASP A 10 16.59 0.29 -21.89
N GLY A 11 16.09 0.71 -23.05
CA GLY A 11 16.80 1.66 -23.91
C GLY A 11 18.22 1.20 -24.29
N GLU A 12 19.21 1.92 -23.78
CA GLU A 12 20.66 1.67 -23.93
C GLU A 12 21.27 0.90 -22.75
N GLU A 13 20.51 0.67 -21.69
CA GLU A 13 20.95 -0.07 -20.52
C GLU A 13 20.53 -1.55 -20.65
N THR A 14 21.41 -2.44 -20.21
CA THR A 14 21.15 -3.89 -20.17
C THR A 14 21.50 -4.45 -18.80
N LEU A 15 20.70 -5.38 -18.31
CA LEU A 15 20.99 -6.14 -17.10
C LEU A 15 21.15 -7.61 -17.44
N TRP A 16 22.34 -8.13 -17.21
CA TRP A 16 22.69 -9.52 -17.43
C TRP A 16 22.52 -10.28 -16.12
N CYS A 17 21.58 -11.21 -16.10
CA CYS A 17 21.31 -12.10 -14.97
C CYS A 17 21.83 -13.50 -15.31
N ASN A 18 22.90 -13.90 -14.65
CA ASN A 18 23.50 -15.22 -14.82
C ASN A 18 22.56 -16.29 -14.25
N ARG A 19 22.25 -17.31 -15.06
CA ARG A 19 21.31 -18.39 -14.72
C ARG A 19 21.89 -19.45 -13.78
N ILE A 20 23.20 -19.41 -13.53
CA ILE A 20 23.93 -20.40 -12.71
C ILE A 20 24.12 -19.87 -11.30
N ASP A 21 24.74 -18.71 -11.15
CA ASP A 21 25.07 -18.10 -9.85
C ASP A 21 24.07 -17.02 -9.40
N GLY A 22 23.17 -16.60 -10.30
CA GLY A 22 22.18 -15.57 -10.04
C GLY A 22 22.73 -14.14 -9.97
N LYS A 23 23.99 -13.91 -10.34
CA LYS A 23 24.62 -12.59 -10.33
C LYS A 23 23.95 -11.65 -11.32
N LEU A 24 23.77 -10.40 -10.92
CA LEU A 24 23.19 -9.32 -11.72
C LEU A 24 24.30 -8.35 -12.14
N GLU A 25 24.46 -8.16 -13.44
CA GLU A 25 25.54 -7.35 -14.02
C GLU A 25 24.95 -6.28 -14.95
N PRO A 26 24.85 -5.02 -14.48
CA PRO A 26 24.48 -3.87 -15.31
C PRO A 26 25.57 -3.61 -16.36
N ARG A 27 25.16 -3.41 -17.61
CA ARG A 27 26.07 -3.12 -18.73
C ARG A 27 25.41 -2.14 -19.70
N LYS A 28 26.20 -1.28 -20.33
CA LYS A 28 25.75 -0.50 -21.49
C LYS A 28 25.62 -1.41 -22.71
N ARG A 29 24.62 -1.12 -23.54
CA ARG A 29 24.34 -1.84 -24.77
C ARG A 29 25.44 -1.58 -25.82
N SER A 30 26.50 -2.38 -25.74
CA SER A 30 27.63 -2.35 -26.67
C SER A 30 27.70 -3.59 -27.57
N GLU A 31 27.13 -4.72 -27.13
CA GLU A 31 27.15 -5.99 -27.85
C GLU A 31 25.82 -6.28 -28.57
N GLN A 32 25.90 -6.76 -29.81
CA GLN A 32 24.73 -7.30 -30.49
C GLN A 32 24.34 -8.63 -29.84
N LEU A 33 23.09 -8.72 -29.39
CA LEU A 33 22.50 -9.96 -28.88
C LEU A 33 22.18 -10.92 -30.05
N THR A 34 23.21 -11.48 -30.70
CA THR A 34 23.08 -12.24 -31.96
C THR A 34 22.35 -13.58 -31.80
N ASP A 35 22.41 -14.20 -30.62
CA ASP A 35 21.80 -15.52 -30.34
C ASP A 35 20.67 -15.45 -29.29
N ALA A 36 20.10 -14.27 -29.04
CA ALA A 36 19.12 -14.11 -27.97
C ALA A 36 17.70 -14.49 -28.38
N VAL A 37 17.09 -15.43 -27.65
CA VAL A 37 15.64 -15.67 -27.74
C VAL A 37 14.88 -14.60 -26.94
N CYS A 38 13.93 -13.92 -27.59
CA CYS A 38 13.07 -12.95 -26.93
C CYS A 38 11.97 -13.66 -26.14
N LEU A 39 11.96 -13.48 -24.82
CA LEU A 39 10.96 -14.09 -23.93
C LEU A 39 9.71 -13.23 -23.79
N GLY A 40 9.78 -11.92 -23.99
CA GLY A 40 8.63 -11.00 -23.91
C GLY A 40 8.98 -9.69 -23.23
N THR A 41 7.95 -8.94 -22.83
CA THR A 41 8.06 -7.65 -22.15
C THR A 41 7.89 -7.81 -20.63
N VAL A 42 8.68 -7.07 -19.87
CA VAL A 42 8.54 -6.88 -18.42
C VAL A 42 8.52 -5.41 -18.09
N TYR A 43 7.89 -5.07 -16.96
CA TYR A 43 7.69 -3.69 -16.54
C TYR A 43 8.54 -3.27 -15.33
N GLY A 44 9.33 -4.20 -14.79
CA GLY A 44 10.21 -3.93 -13.66
C GLY A 44 10.73 -5.20 -13.00
N ILE A 45 11.80 -5.03 -12.22
CA ILE A 45 12.43 -6.08 -11.45
C ILE A 45 12.04 -5.89 -9.99
N ILE A 46 11.37 -6.90 -9.42
CA ILE A 46 11.06 -6.90 -7.98
C ILE A 46 12.30 -7.32 -7.18
N GLY A 47 13.06 -8.27 -7.72
CA GLY A 47 14.33 -8.72 -7.16
C GLY A 47 14.47 -10.24 -7.24
N LYS A 48 15.33 -10.81 -6.38
CA LYS A 48 15.54 -12.25 -6.29
C LYS A 48 14.82 -12.84 -5.09
N PHE A 49 14.33 -14.06 -5.26
CA PHE A 49 13.69 -14.84 -4.20
C PHE A 49 14.27 -16.26 -4.16
N GLN A 50 14.62 -16.71 -2.96
CA GLN A 50 15.14 -18.04 -2.71
C GLN A 50 14.37 -18.67 -1.54
N PRO A 51 13.49 -19.65 -1.79
CA PRO A 51 12.64 -20.24 -0.74
C PRO A 51 13.43 -20.98 0.35
N HIS A 52 14.57 -21.56 -0.02
CA HIS A 52 15.45 -22.34 0.86
C HIS A 52 16.90 -22.21 0.35
N PRO A 53 17.93 -22.22 1.22
CA PRO A 53 19.34 -22.12 0.80
C PRO A 53 19.76 -23.14 -0.28
N ASP A 54 19.17 -24.34 -0.24
CA ASP A 54 19.41 -25.42 -1.21
C ASP A 54 18.43 -25.43 -2.41
N SER A 55 17.55 -24.44 -2.52
CA SER A 55 16.64 -24.28 -3.66
C SER A 55 17.23 -23.29 -4.65
N ASP A 56 16.95 -23.52 -5.94
CA ASP A 56 17.32 -22.61 -7.01
C ASP A 56 16.73 -21.20 -6.78
N GLN A 57 17.53 -20.18 -7.07
CA GLN A 57 17.06 -18.80 -7.04
C GLN A 57 16.01 -18.56 -8.13
N ARG A 58 15.11 -17.61 -7.86
CA ARG A 58 14.07 -17.16 -8.79
C ARG A 58 14.21 -15.66 -8.97
N LEU A 59 14.20 -15.19 -10.22
CA LEU A 59 14.07 -13.78 -10.54
C LEU A 59 12.58 -13.42 -10.59
N VAL A 60 12.18 -12.42 -9.81
CA VAL A 60 10.81 -11.96 -9.69
C VAL A 60 10.61 -10.71 -10.55
N LEU A 61 9.79 -10.81 -11.59
CA LEU A 61 9.59 -9.75 -12.59
C LEU A 61 8.12 -9.32 -12.65
N ILE A 62 7.90 -8.04 -12.91
CA ILE A 62 6.55 -7.49 -13.13
C ILE A 62 6.12 -7.84 -14.55
N ARG A 63 5.13 -8.72 -14.66
CA ARG A 63 4.55 -9.17 -15.92
C ARG A 63 3.41 -8.26 -16.39
N GLN A 64 2.59 -7.75 -15.47
CA GLN A 64 1.47 -6.86 -15.77
C GLN A 64 1.33 -5.78 -14.71
N MET A 65 0.99 -4.57 -15.14
CA MET A 65 0.73 -3.42 -14.28
C MET A 65 -0.45 -2.58 -14.80
N SER A 66 -1.02 -1.76 -13.93
CA SER A 66 -2.06 -0.79 -14.30
C SER A 66 -1.66 0.60 -13.81
N LEU A 67 -1.79 1.61 -14.67
CA LEU A 67 -1.66 3.01 -14.28
C LEU A 67 -2.81 3.37 -13.33
N ILE A 68 -2.48 3.89 -12.16
CA ILE A 68 -3.44 4.38 -11.17
C ILE A 68 -3.70 5.87 -11.35
N GLY A 69 -2.66 6.63 -11.68
CA GLY A 69 -2.74 8.08 -11.85
C GLY A 69 -1.36 8.71 -11.78
N SER A 70 -1.33 10.01 -11.55
CA SER A 70 -0.10 10.76 -11.36
C SER A 70 -0.16 11.51 -10.03
N LEU A 71 0.88 11.37 -9.22
CA LEU A 71 1.10 12.18 -8.02
C LEU A 71 1.74 13.52 -8.40
N PRO A 72 1.77 14.51 -7.48
CA PRO A 72 2.37 15.81 -7.73
C PRO A 72 3.77 15.71 -8.34
N GLY A 73 4.08 16.60 -9.29
CA GLY A 73 5.29 16.49 -10.12
C GLY A 73 5.15 15.56 -11.34
N ASN A 74 3.91 15.17 -11.69
CA ASN A 74 3.59 14.28 -12.80
C ASN A 74 4.25 12.89 -12.68
N HIS A 75 4.41 12.42 -11.44
CA HIS A 75 4.97 11.10 -11.15
C HIS A 75 3.90 10.03 -11.36
N GLN A 76 4.00 9.27 -12.44
CA GLN A 76 3.09 8.18 -12.73
C GLN A 76 3.21 7.06 -11.69
N VAL A 77 2.08 6.59 -11.19
CA VAL A 77 2.01 5.50 -10.21
C VAL A 77 1.32 4.31 -10.83
N PHE A 78 1.95 3.14 -10.67
CA PHE A 78 1.48 1.88 -11.20
C PHE A 78 1.18 0.89 -10.08
N LYS A 79 0.10 0.13 -10.25
CA LYS A 79 -0.21 -1.05 -9.44
C LYS A 79 0.35 -2.29 -10.12
N VAL A 80 1.02 -3.15 -9.35
CA VAL A 80 1.45 -4.47 -9.81
C VAL A 80 0.23 -5.39 -9.87
N ASN A 81 -0.09 -5.91 -11.06
CA ASN A 81 -1.22 -6.82 -11.26
C ASN A 81 -0.79 -8.27 -11.27
N LYS A 82 0.32 -8.57 -11.96
CA LYS A 82 0.87 -9.92 -12.07
C LYS A 82 2.38 -9.89 -12.07
N VAL A 83 2.95 -10.90 -11.42
CA VAL A 83 4.37 -11.18 -11.44
C VAL A 83 4.65 -12.52 -12.08
N VAL A 84 5.88 -12.70 -12.54
CA VAL A 84 6.39 -13.97 -13.04
C VAL A 84 7.66 -14.34 -12.27
N LEU A 85 7.81 -15.63 -11.96
CA LEU A 85 8.96 -16.20 -11.28
C LEU A 85 9.80 -16.98 -12.29
N VAL A 86 10.93 -16.42 -12.67
CA VAL A 86 11.84 -17.04 -13.64
C VAL A 86 12.91 -17.82 -12.89
N PRO A 87 13.03 -19.15 -13.09
CA PRO A 87 14.07 -19.95 -12.45
C PRO A 87 15.45 -19.60 -12.98
N LEU A 88 16.38 -19.32 -12.07
CA LEU A 88 17.79 -19.22 -12.36
C LEU A 88 18.35 -20.64 -12.35
N SER A 89 18.15 -21.35 -13.46
CA SER A 89 18.73 -22.67 -13.69
C SER A 89 19.08 -22.86 -15.16
N VAL A 90 20.02 -23.78 -15.43
CA VAL A 90 20.50 -24.13 -16.78
C VAL A 90 19.53 -25.06 -17.52
N HIS A 91 18.54 -25.63 -16.82
CA HIS A 91 17.52 -26.48 -17.41
C HIS A 91 16.57 -25.66 -18.31
N GLU A 92 15.87 -26.35 -19.22
CA GLU A 92 14.99 -25.74 -20.23
C GLU A 92 14.10 -24.66 -19.62
N ALA A 93 14.08 -23.47 -20.24
CA ALA A 93 13.29 -22.35 -19.73
C ALA A 93 11.81 -22.77 -19.65
N PRO A 94 11.13 -22.54 -18.52
CA PRO A 94 9.71 -22.83 -18.44
C PRO A 94 8.95 -22.06 -19.52
N GLU A 95 7.81 -22.58 -19.98
CA GLU A 95 6.89 -21.79 -20.81
C GLU A 95 6.42 -20.58 -20.00
N LEU A 96 7.11 -19.45 -20.18
CA LEU A 96 6.77 -18.19 -19.58
C LEU A 96 5.70 -17.55 -20.46
N GLU A 97 4.48 -17.48 -19.96
CA GLU A 97 3.46 -16.67 -20.59
C GLU A 97 3.83 -15.20 -20.41
N MET A 98 4.55 -14.59 -21.35
CA MET A 98 4.89 -13.17 -21.31
C MET A 98 4.12 -12.42 -22.40
N GLU A 99 3.95 -11.12 -22.22
CA GLU A 99 3.41 -10.27 -23.28
C GLU A 99 4.44 -10.16 -24.42
N PRO A 100 4.01 -10.29 -25.68
CA PRO A 100 4.93 -10.27 -26.82
C PRO A 100 5.63 -8.92 -26.92
N CYS A 101 6.93 -8.96 -27.22
CA CYS A 101 7.73 -7.77 -27.41
C CYS A 101 7.36 -7.08 -28.73
N THR A 102 7.04 -5.79 -28.69
CA THR A 102 6.68 -4.98 -29.86
C THR A 102 7.81 -4.91 -30.91
N LYS A 103 9.08 -5.00 -30.48
CA LYS A 103 10.25 -4.95 -31.37
C LYS A 103 10.52 -6.27 -32.11
N HIS A 104 10.06 -7.40 -31.59
CA HIS A 104 10.39 -8.74 -32.10
C HIS A 104 9.15 -9.55 -32.51
N GLN A 105 8.03 -8.85 -32.77
CA GLN A 105 6.76 -9.46 -33.21
C GLN A 105 6.90 -10.28 -34.50
N SER A 106 7.83 -9.94 -35.41
CA SER A 106 8.02 -10.64 -36.69
C SER A 106 8.72 -12.01 -36.55
N SER A 107 9.51 -12.22 -35.49
CA SER A 107 10.10 -13.53 -35.13
C SER A 107 9.16 -14.41 -34.30
N TRP A 108 8.03 -13.87 -33.84
CA TRP A 108 6.96 -14.60 -33.16
C TRP A 108 6.07 -15.35 -34.16
N ARG A 109 6.65 -16.27 -34.96
CA ARG A 109 5.87 -17.30 -35.62
C ARG A 109 5.50 -18.36 -34.59
N ARG A 110 4.33 -18.23 -33.98
CA ARG A 110 3.60 -19.43 -33.55
C ARG A 110 3.43 -20.26 -34.83
N SER A 111 4.03 -21.45 -34.90
CA SER A 111 3.64 -22.42 -35.93
C SER A 111 2.13 -22.57 -35.81
N GLU A 112 1.37 -22.11 -36.81
CA GLU A 112 -0.05 -22.44 -36.93
C GLU A 112 -0.11 -23.97 -37.03
N ARG A 113 -0.39 -24.61 -35.90
CA ARG A 113 -0.66 -26.05 -35.88
C ARG A 113 -2.07 -26.24 -36.40
N SER A 114 -2.18 -26.97 -37.50
CA SER A 114 -3.46 -27.35 -38.09
C SER A 114 -4.31 -28.12 -37.06
N PRO A 115 -5.65 -28.02 -37.11
CA PRO A 115 -6.53 -28.75 -36.18
C PRO A 115 -6.32 -30.27 -36.19
N ALA A 116 -5.80 -30.81 -37.30
CA ALA A 116 -5.44 -32.22 -37.44
C ALA A 116 -4.18 -32.60 -36.61
N SER A 117 -3.24 -31.67 -36.41
CA SER A 117 -2.05 -31.86 -35.57
C SER A 117 -2.39 -31.93 -34.07
N GLU A 118 -3.46 -31.27 -33.60
CA GLU A 118 -3.87 -31.35 -32.19
C GLU A 118 -4.49 -32.70 -31.82
N LEU A 119 -5.22 -33.33 -32.73
CA LEU A 119 -5.77 -34.68 -32.52
C LEU A 119 -4.67 -35.75 -32.55
N GLN A 120 -3.71 -35.64 -33.47
CA GLN A 120 -2.52 -36.51 -33.47
C GLN A 120 -1.62 -36.26 -32.26
N GLN A 121 -1.46 -35.01 -31.79
CA GLN A 121 -0.70 -34.72 -30.57
C GLN A 121 -1.44 -35.15 -29.30
N ARG A 122 -2.77 -35.11 -29.24
CA ARG A 122 -3.53 -35.69 -28.10
C ARG A 122 -3.47 -37.21 -28.09
N ALA A 123 -3.47 -37.85 -29.26
CA ALA A 123 -3.26 -39.30 -29.39
C ALA A 123 -1.82 -39.66 -28.99
N LEU A 124 -0.80 -38.95 -29.48
CA LEU A 124 0.60 -39.14 -29.11
C LEU A 124 0.88 -38.75 -27.66
N GLN A 125 0.23 -37.73 -27.08
CA GLN A 125 0.34 -37.37 -25.66
C GLN A 125 -0.27 -38.44 -24.76
N LYS A 126 -1.38 -39.07 -25.17
CA LYS A 126 -1.93 -40.23 -24.44
C LYS A 126 -0.98 -41.43 -24.51
N THR A 127 -0.40 -41.71 -25.67
CA THR A 127 0.61 -42.79 -25.82
C THR A 127 1.91 -42.47 -25.06
N TRP A 128 2.34 -41.21 -25.03
CA TRP A 128 3.54 -40.74 -24.34
C TRP A 128 3.36 -40.63 -22.82
N GLN A 129 2.13 -40.37 -22.34
CA GLN A 129 1.76 -40.53 -20.93
C GLN A 129 1.77 -42.01 -20.52
N THR A 130 1.31 -42.94 -21.37
CA THR A 130 1.42 -44.38 -21.10
C THR A 130 2.88 -44.86 -21.08
N ILE A 131 3.73 -44.36 -21.99
CA ILE A 131 5.17 -44.70 -22.02
C ILE A 131 5.94 -44.04 -20.86
N LYS A 132 5.63 -42.79 -20.46
CA LYS A 132 6.18 -42.18 -19.23
C LYS A 132 5.76 -42.94 -17.97
N THR A 133 4.58 -43.57 -17.97
CA THR A 133 4.13 -44.39 -16.84
C THR A 133 4.85 -45.75 -16.80
N ALA A 134 5.20 -46.32 -17.96
CA ALA A 134 5.98 -47.56 -18.06
C ALA A 134 7.49 -47.38 -17.83
N THR A 135 8.07 -46.21 -18.15
CA THR A 135 9.52 -45.92 -17.96
C THR A 135 9.82 -45.14 -16.67
N ALA A 136 8.80 -44.62 -15.96
CA ALA A 136 8.96 -44.04 -14.62
C ALA A 136 9.14 -45.08 -13.48
N GLN A 137 9.25 -46.36 -13.80
CA GLN A 137 9.50 -47.41 -12.80
C GLN A 137 10.98 -47.53 -12.37
N VAL A 138 11.86 -46.68 -12.85
CA VAL A 138 13.20 -46.50 -12.24
C VAL A 138 13.44 -45.02 -11.97
N LYS A 139 12.67 -44.44 -11.03
CA LYS A 139 13.11 -43.22 -10.33
C LYS A 139 14.11 -43.64 -9.26
N PRO A 140 15.29 -43.00 -9.16
CA PRO A 140 16.16 -43.21 -7.99
C PRO A 140 15.35 -42.88 -6.74
N ARG A 141 15.49 -43.70 -5.71
CA ARG A 141 14.74 -43.61 -4.45
C ARG A 141 15.00 -42.23 -3.81
N ARG A 142 14.19 -41.22 -4.12
CA ARG A 142 14.26 -39.89 -3.49
C ARG A 142 13.87 -40.05 -2.02
N THR A 143 14.70 -39.55 -1.12
CA THR A 143 14.45 -39.57 0.32
C THR A 143 13.17 -38.79 0.66
N VAL A 144 12.46 -39.20 1.71
CA VAL A 144 11.21 -38.56 2.18
C VAL A 144 11.41 -37.04 2.40
N GLN A 145 12.57 -36.65 2.93
CA GLN A 145 12.97 -35.26 3.15
C GLN A 145 12.99 -34.41 1.87
N SER A 146 13.44 -34.96 0.73
CA SER A 146 13.45 -34.24 -0.55
C SER A 146 12.02 -33.95 -1.07
N ARG A 147 11.07 -34.86 -0.83
CA ARG A 147 9.66 -34.66 -1.22
C ARG A 147 8.95 -33.61 -0.37
N GLU A 148 9.20 -33.60 0.94
CA GLU A 148 8.63 -32.59 1.83
C GLU A 148 9.19 -31.20 1.52
N ARG A 149 10.48 -31.11 1.20
CA ARG A 149 11.14 -29.89 0.73
C ARG A 149 10.51 -29.34 -0.55
N ASP A 150 10.37 -30.17 -1.59
CA ASP A 150 9.76 -29.75 -2.86
C ASP A 150 8.32 -29.24 -2.66
N LYS A 151 7.57 -29.87 -1.75
CA LYS A 151 6.20 -29.45 -1.41
C LYS A 151 6.19 -28.10 -0.67
N TYR A 152 7.12 -27.90 0.25
CA TYR A 152 7.27 -26.63 0.98
C TYR A 152 7.68 -25.49 0.03
N GLU A 153 8.64 -25.72 -0.86
CA GLU A 153 9.10 -24.75 -1.86
C GLU A 153 7.95 -24.29 -2.75
N ARG A 154 7.19 -25.24 -3.33
CA ARG A 154 6.01 -24.91 -4.16
C ARG A 154 5.01 -24.06 -3.40
N ARG A 155 4.74 -24.39 -2.14
CA ARG A 155 3.80 -23.64 -1.30
C ARG A 155 4.26 -22.20 -1.10
N LEU A 156 5.54 -21.96 -0.88
CA LEU A 156 6.09 -20.60 -0.73
C LEU A 156 6.01 -19.81 -2.04
N LEU A 157 6.33 -20.44 -3.17
CA LEU A 157 6.24 -19.80 -4.48
C LEU A 157 4.78 -19.46 -4.83
N ASP A 158 3.84 -20.37 -4.56
CA ASP A 158 2.41 -20.14 -4.76
C ASP A 158 1.89 -18.99 -3.89
N GLU A 159 2.28 -18.94 -2.60
CA GLU A 159 1.91 -17.84 -1.70
C GLU A 159 2.52 -16.50 -2.15
N LEU A 160 3.76 -16.50 -2.66
CA LEU A 160 4.36 -15.28 -3.21
C LEU A 160 3.60 -14.78 -4.44
N LEU A 161 3.27 -15.68 -5.39
CA LEU A 161 2.46 -15.34 -6.57
C LEU A 161 1.09 -14.81 -6.15
N LYS A 162 0.42 -15.50 -5.22
CA LYS A 162 -0.87 -15.10 -4.68
C LYS A 162 -0.81 -13.73 -4.01
N MET A 163 0.27 -13.44 -3.30
CA MET A 163 0.47 -12.14 -2.65
C MET A 163 0.45 -11.01 -3.67
N PHE A 164 1.10 -11.15 -4.82
CA PHE A 164 1.08 -10.11 -5.86
C PHE A 164 -0.22 -10.10 -6.68
N ASN A 165 -0.72 -11.28 -7.05
CA ASN A 165 -1.81 -11.41 -8.02
C ASN A 165 -3.19 -11.13 -7.41
N ASP A 166 -3.40 -11.42 -6.12
CA ASP A 166 -4.75 -11.43 -5.53
C ASP A 166 -5.00 -10.30 -4.51
N THR A 167 -3.96 -9.61 -4.04
CA THR A 167 -4.09 -8.68 -2.90
C THR A 167 -4.27 -7.22 -3.28
N ASP A 168 -4.07 -6.83 -4.54
CA ASP A 168 -4.13 -5.43 -5.02
C ASP A 168 -3.32 -4.44 -4.15
N SER A 169 -2.19 -4.90 -3.60
CA SER A 169 -1.50 -4.21 -2.50
C SER A 169 -0.13 -3.63 -2.85
N PHE A 170 0.37 -3.82 -4.07
CA PHE A 170 1.73 -3.40 -4.44
C PHE A 170 1.74 -2.31 -5.48
N TYR A 171 2.49 -1.25 -5.21
CA TYR A 171 2.55 -0.04 -6.03
C TYR A 171 3.98 0.43 -6.18
N PHE A 172 4.28 1.04 -7.32
CA PHE A 172 5.58 1.65 -7.60
C PHE A 172 5.42 2.88 -8.50
N SER A 173 6.44 3.74 -8.50
CA SER A 173 6.58 4.82 -9.48
C SER A 173 8.00 4.77 -10.05
N PRO A 174 8.17 4.76 -11.38
CA PRO A 174 9.50 4.79 -11.99
C PRO A 174 10.26 6.10 -11.73
N THR A 175 9.51 7.21 -11.52
CA THR A 175 10.11 8.55 -11.45
C THR A 175 9.94 9.21 -10.08
N GLY A 176 8.95 8.80 -9.29
CA GLY A 176 8.61 9.38 -7.99
C GLY A 176 8.93 8.47 -6.81
N ASP A 177 9.01 9.07 -5.62
CA ASP A 177 9.21 8.36 -4.35
C ASP A 177 7.87 8.09 -3.67
N LEU A 178 7.49 6.81 -3.57
CA LEU A 178 6.30 6.38 -2.84
C LEU A 178 6.58 5.96 -1.40
N THR A 179 7.84 5.99 -0.95
CA THR A 179 8.30 5.59 0.37
C THR A 179 8.34 6.77 1.35
N ASN A 180 8.69 7.98 0.92
CA ASN A 180 8.62 9.21 1.73
C ASN A 180 7.36 10.07 1.51
N THR A 181 6.83 10.68 2.56
CA THR A 181 5.75 11.68 2.43
C THR A 181 6.24 12.86 1.59
N LEU A 182 5.31 13.63 1.00
CA LEU A 182 5.69 14.84 0.26
C LEU A 182 6.53 15.80 1.09
N GLN A 183 6.20 15.94 2.39
CA GLN A 183 7.00 16.76 3.30
C GLN A 183 8.42 16.21 3.47
N ARG A 184 8.59 14.91 3.74
CA ARG A 184 9.92 14.30 3.86
C ARG A 184 10.75 14.44 2.58
N GLN A 185 10.13 14.34 1.40
CA GLN A 185 10.82 14.51 0.13
C GLN A 185 11.43 15.91 -0.02
N VAL A 186 10.73 16.94 0.46
CA VAL A 186 11.17 18.35 0.36
C VAL A 186 12.12 18.74 1.49
N GLU A 187 11.91 18.24 2.71
CA GLU A 187 12.73 18.59 3.88
C GLU A 187 14.07 17.84 3.94
N GLN A 188 14.22 16.73 3.21
CA GLN A 188 15.47 16.00 3.18
C GLN A 188 16.61 16.85 2.58
N PRO A 189 17.81 16.81 3.19
CA PRO A 189 18.96 17.55 2.68
C PRO A 189 19.35 17.07 1.28
N PRO A 190 20.00 17.92 0.48
CA PRO A 190 20.51 17.52 -0.83
C PRO A 190 21.50 16.35 -0.65
N PRO A 191 21.40 15.33 -1.51
CA PRO A 191 22.27 14.17 -1.43
C PRO A 191 23.73 14.57 -1.71
N PRO A 192 24.71 13.83 -1.16
CA PRO A 192 26.08 13.88 -1.66
C PRO A 192 26.11 13.65 -3.17
N ALA A 193 27.02 14.32 -3.87
CA ALA A 193 27.15 14.16 -5.32
C ALA A 193 27.42 12.67 -5.66
N GLY A 194 26.57 12.10 -6.52
CA GLY A 194 26.71 10.70 -6.96
C GLY A 194 26.07 9.65 -6.04
N SER A 195 25.38 10.03 -4.95
CA SER A 195 24.63 9.03 -4.16
C SER A 195 23.40 8.53 -4.95
N PRO A 196 23.13 7.24 -4.98
CA PRO A 196 22.02 6.69 -5.73
C PRO A 196 20.67 7.10 -5.11
N ARG A 197 19.65 7.29 -5.95
CA ARG A 197 18.32 7.77 -5.51
C ARG A 197 17.69 6.90 -4.42
N TRP A 198 17.96 5.61 -4.42
CA TRP A 198 17.35 4.66 -3.50
C TRP A 198 17.81 4.80 -2.04
N GLU A 199 18.96 5.42 -1.78
CA GLU A 199 19.48 5.63 -0.41
C GLU A 199 18.62 6.62 0.40
N ARG A 200 17.89 7.49 -0.28
CA ARG A 200 17.02 8.50 0.33
C ARG A 200 15.62 8.00 0.69
N LEU A 201 15.30 6.78 0.23
CA LEU A 201 13.99 6.18 0.42
C LEU A 201 13.77 5.81 1.89
N ASP A 202 12.51 5.87 2.30
CA ASP A 202 12.13 5.41 3.63
C ASP A 202 12.20 3.88 3.69
N ASP A 203 13.24 3.37 4.35
CA ASP A 203 13.48 1.94 4.50
C ASP A 203 12.31 1.20 5.18
N ARG A 204 11.49 1.89 5.99
CA ARG A 204 10.30 1.28 6.59
C ARG A 204 9.32 0.83 5.51
N PHE A 205 9.26 1.55 4.38
CA PHE A 205 8.27 1.34 3.33
C PHE A 205 8.87 0.79 2.02
N PHE A 206 10.19 0.68 1.91
CA PHE A 206 10.86 0.02 0.78
C PHE A 206 10.75 -1.51 0.90
N TRP A 207 9.63 -2.06 0.44
CA TRP A 207 9.25 -3.45 0.70
C TRP A 207 10.23 -4.49 0.13
N ASN A 208 10.65 -4.31 -1.13
CA ASN A 208 11.54 -5.24 -1.84
C ASN A 208 13.05 -4.93 -1.66
N ARG A 209 13.44 -4.11 -0.68
CA ARG A 209 14.85 -3.71 -0.49
C ARG A 209 15.81 -4.90 -0.42
N GLU A 210 15.49 -5.92 0.39
CA GLU A 210 16.34 -7.12 0.53
C GLU A 210 16.42 -7.94 -0.76
N MET A 211 15.36 -7.93 -1.57
CA MET A 211 15.31 -8.66 -2.84
C MET A 211 16.18 -8.01 -3.91
N LEU A 212 16.49 -6.72 -3.75
CA LEU A 212 17.31 -5.91 -4.65
C LEU A 212 18.74 -5.70 -4.13
N ARG A 213 19.15 -6.38 -3.05
CA ARG A 213 20.44 -6.17 -2.38
C ARG A 213 21.62 -6.18 -3.36
N ASP A 214 21.67 -7.19 -4.23
CA ASP A 214 22.72 -7.33 -5.24
C ASP A 214 22.78 -6.13 -6.20
N LEU A 215 21.63 -5.55 -6.57
CA LEU A 215 21.57 -4.37 -7.43
C LEU A 215 21.98 -3.10 -6.69
N THR A 216 21.60 -2.98 -5.41
CA THR A 216 21.99 -1.82 -4.60
C THR A 216 23.49 -1.81 -4.27
N GLU A 217 24.13 -2.98 -4.24
CA GLU A 217 25.57 -3.12 -3.97
C GLU A 217 26.44 -3.11 -5.24
N THR A 218 25.84 -3.20 -6.43
CA THR A 218 26.57 -3.25 -7.71
C THR A 218 26.64 -1.88 -8.39
N GLU A 219 27.81 -1.50 -8.88
CA GLU A 219 28.00 -0.27 -9.66
C GLU A 219 27.13 -0.26 -10.93
N GLY A 220 26.43 0.85 -11.20
CA GLY A 220 25.47 0.95 -12.29
C GLY A 220 24.13 0.23 -12.04
N GLY A 221 23.96 -0.41 -10.87
CA GLY A 221 22.73 -1.11 -10.51
C GLY A 221 21.55 -0.18 -10.22
N GLU A 222 21.81 1.10 -9.88
CA GLU A 222 20.80 2.10 -9.55
C GLU A 222 19.66 2.20 -10.57
N HIS A 223 19.98 2.18 -11.87
CA HIS A 223 18.99 2.27 -12.95
C HIS A 223 17.92 1.17 -12.86
N TRP A 224 18.28 0.00 -12.31
CA TRP A 224 17.43 -1.18 -12.19
C TRP A 224 16.74 -1.31 -10.83
N VAL A 225 17.07 -0.44 -9.87
CA VAL A 225 16.45 -0.45 -8.54
C VAL A 225 15.05 0.17 -8.64
N LEU A 226 14.03 -0.68 -8.51
CA LEU A 226 12.62 -0.25 -8.52
C LEU A 226 11.99 -0.43 -7.13
N PRO A 227 11.80 0.67 -6.37
CA PRO A 227 11.16 0.60 -5.05
C PRO A 227 9.68 0.29 -5.16
N ILE A 228 9.25 -0.73 -4.43
CA ILE A 228 7.85 -1.13 -4.32
C ILE A 228 7.38 -0.87 -2.88
N ILE A 229 6.22 -0.24 -2.75
CA ILE A 229 5.49 -0.17 -1.48
C ILE A 229 4.43 -1.25 -1.42
N GLN A 230 4.20 -1.78 -0.22
CA GLN A 230 2.98 -2.52 0.09
C GLN A 230 1.99 -1.58 0.79
N GLY A 231 0.76 -1.51 0.34
CA GLY A 231 -0.22 -0.58 0.89
C GLY A 231 -1.36 -0.30 -0.06
N PHE A 232 -1.66 0.98 -0.29
CA PHE A 232 -2.76 1.42 -1.14
C PHE A 232 -2.42 2.75 -1.80
N VAL A 233 -2.69 2.88 -3.09
CA VAL A 233 -2.65 4.16 -3.80
C VAL A 233 -3.89 4.29 -4.66
N GLN A 234 -4.57 5.43 -4.57
CA GLN A 234 -5.63 5.80 -5.50
C GLN A 234 -5.59 7.31 -5.72
N VAL A 235 -5.81 7.73 -6.97
CA VAL A 235 -5.76 9.12 -7.44
C VAL A 235 -7.05 9.37 -8.20
N GLU A 236 -7.75 10.45 -7.88
CA GLU A 236 -9.05 10.80 -8.45
C GLU A 236 -9.09 12.29 -8.79
N ARG A 237 -9.52 12.62 -10.01
CA ARG A 237 -9.74 14.00 -10.42
C ARG A 237 -11.16 14.42 -10.05
N CYS A 238 -11.28 15.59 -9.47
CA CYS A 238 -12.53 16.15 -8.99
C CYS A 238 -12.77 17.52 -9.63
N GLN A 239 -14.02 17.79 -9.96
CA GLN A 239 -14.49 19.10 -10.41
C GLN A 239 -15.44 19.66 -9.35
N LEU A 240 -15.19 20.88 -8.91
CA LEU A 240 -16.14 21.66 -8.13
C LEU A 240 -17.05 22.37 -9.12
N ASP A 241 -18.22 21.78 -9.38
CA ASP A 241 -19.26 22.47 -10.10
C ASP A 241 -19.66 23.72 -9.30
N PRO A 242 -19.79 24.90 -9.94
CA PRO A 242 -20.12 26.15 -9.24
C PRO A 242 -21.46 26.12 -8.49
N ILE A 243 -22.35 25.15 -8.74
CA ILE A 243 -23.69 25.05 -8.13
C ILE A 243 -24.11 23.57 -8.06
N ASP A 244 -23.95 22.91 -6.90
CA ASP A 244 -24.67 21.67 -6.51
C ASP A 244 -25.57 21.96 -5.29
N ASP A 245 -26.07 23.20 -5.17
CA ASP A 245 -27.06 23.58 -4.16
C ASP A 245 -28.40 23.88 -4.86
N GLY A 246 -29.12 22.83 -5.23
CA GLY A 246 -30.51 22.93 -5.70
C GLY A 246 -30.68 23.43 -7.14
N GLN A 247 -31.86 23.20 -7.70
CA GLN A 247 -32.17 23.46 -9.12
C GLN A 247 -31.86 24.90 -9.56
N PRO A 248 -31.51 25.12 -10.84
CA PRO A 248 -31.43 26.48 -11.38
C PRO A 248 -32.87 27.01 -11.51
N GLU A 249 -33.33 27.81 -10.55
CA GLU A 249 -34.39 28.76 -10.87
C GLU A 249 -33.80 29.77 -11.85
N ALA A 250 -34.41 29.88 -13.04
CA ALA A 250 -34.04 30.85 -14.04
C ALA A 250 -34.21 32.27 -13.47
N ALA A 251 -33.13 32.85 -12.94
CA ALA A 251 -33.13 34.22 -12.44
C ALA A 251 -33.03 35.18 -13.64
N LEU A 252 -34.17 35.66 -14.13
CA LEU A 252 -34.22 36.76 -15.08
C LEU A 252 -33.99 38.08 -14.34
N GLY A 253 -32.99 38.85 -14.77
CA GLY A 253 -32.73 40.20 -14.26
C GLY A 253 -33.38 41.26 -15.16
N GLN A 254 -33.86 42.36 -14.59
CA GLN A 254 -34.27 43.55 -15.34
C GLN A 254 -33.20 44.64 -15.22
N ASP A 255 -32.85 45.26 -16.34
CA ASP A 255 -32.01 46.45 -16.33
C ASP A 255 -32.82 47.71 -16.00
N SER A 256 -32.13 48.85 -15.90
CA SER A 256 -32.74 50.16 -15.63
C SER A 256 -33.67 50.67 -16.74
N SER A 257 -33.74 49.97 -17.88
CA SER A 257 -34.69 50.23 -18.97
C SER A 257 -35.91 49.28 -18.94
N GLY A 258 -35.94 48.32 -18.02
CA GLY A 258 -37.00 47.32 -17.87
C GLY A 258 -36.87 46.11 -18.79
N ALA A 259 -35.76 45.97 -19.52
CA ALA A 259 -35.52 44.83 -20.39
C ALA A 259 -35.07 43.61 -19.57
N TRP A 260 -35.72 42.46 -19.81
CA TRP A 260 -35.36 41.19 -19.19
C TRP A 260 -34.14 40.58 -19.88
N PHE A 261 -33.12 40.19 -19.12
CA PHE A 261 -31.97 39.46 -19.61
C PHE A 261 -31.68 38.22 -18.78
N ASP A 262 -31.11 37.21 -19.43
CA ASP A 262 -30.63 36.00 -18.76
C ASP A 262 -29.35 36.31 -17.99
N VAL A 263 -29.42 36.27 -16.65
CA VAL A 263 -28.28 36.48 -15.74
C VAL A 263 -27.18 35.43 -15.98
N HIS A 264 -27.50 34.28 -16.58
CA HIS A 264 -26.53 33.24 -16.92
C HIS A 264 -25.78 33.46 -18.24
N SER A 265 -26.04 34.56 -18.97
CA SER A 265 -25.25 34.94 -20.16
C SER A 265 -23.85 35.50 -19.83
N VAL A 266 -23.55 35.74 -18.54
CA VAL A 266 -22.20 36.07 -18.07
C VAL A 266 -21.35 34.80 -18.11
N ALA A 267 -20.22 34.85 -18.83
CA ALA A 267 -19.28 33.74 -18.96
C ALA A 267 -19.01 33.09 -17.59
N ARG A 268 -19.49 31.84 -17.42
CA ARG A 268 -19.29 31.10 -16.17
C ARG A 268 -17.78 30.97 -15.91
N PRO A 269 -17.28 31.30 -14.72
CA PRO A 269 -15.90 31.02 -14.39
C PRO A 269 -15.66 29.50 -14.57
N PRO A 270 -14.49 29.09 -15.07
CA PRO A 270 -14.19 27.67 -15.26
C PRO A 270 -14.33 26.93 -13.93
N ALA A 271 -14.92 25.73 -13.97
CA ALA A 271 -15.07 24.88 -12.80
C ALA A 271 -13.70 24.68 -12.14
N LYS A 272 -13.63 24.81 -10.81
CA LYS A 272 -12.38 24.62 -10.09
C LYS A 272 -12.08 23.13 -10.05
N GLU A 273 -10.99 22.72 -10.67
CA GLU A 273 -10.54 21.33 -10.67
C GLU A 273 -9.48 21.10 -9.60
N PHE A 274 -9.50 19.93 -8.99
CA PHE A 274 -8.45 19.50 -8.08
C PHE A 274 -8.31 17.97 -8.13
N THR A 275 -7.13 17.48 -7.79
CA THR A 275 -6.86 16.04 -7.71
C THR A 275 -6.81 15.61 -6.25
N MET A 276 -7.53 14.56 -5.89
CA MET A 276 -7.43 13.87 -4.60
C MET A 276 -6.56 12.63 -4.76
N SER A 277 -5.55 12.47 -3.91
CA SER A 277 -4.79 11.22 -3.83
C SER A 277 -4.75 10.72 -2.39
N LEU A 278 -4.77 9.40 -2.23
CA LEU A 278 -4.58 8.75 -0.94
C LEU A 278 -3.50 7.68 -1.08
N VAL A 279 -2.43 7.82 -0.31
CA VAL A 279 -1.27 6.92 -0.31
C VAL A 279 -1.13 6.33 1.09
N SER A 280 -1.36 5.02 1.24
CA SER A 280 -1.06 4.28 2.45
C SER A 280 0.11 3.34 2.23
N ARG A 281 1.04 3.32 3.17
CA ARG A 281 2.31 2.60 3.08
C ARG A 281 2.45 1.75 4.34
N ARG A 282 2.54 0.43 4.18
CA ARG A 282 2.69 -0.51 5.28
C ARG A 282 4.17 -0.75 5.54
N SER A 283 4.57 -0.66 6.81
CA SER A 283 5.94 -0.94 7.22
C SER A 283 6.30 -2.41 6.94
N ARG A 284 7.50 -2.64 6.41
CA ARG A 284 8.08 -3.97 6.25
C ARG A 284 8.52 -4.58 7.59
N TYR A 285 8.75 -3.74 8.60
CA TYR A 285 9.12 -4.17 9.93
C TYR A 285 7.97 -4.83 10.69
N ARG A 286 8.28 -5.92 11.40
CA ARG A 286 7.33 -6.71 12.20
C ARG A 286 6.02 -7.02 11.45
N ALA A 287 6.11 -7.17 10.12
CA ALA A 287 4.98 -7.50 9.27
C ALA A 287 4.56 -8.96 9.51
N GLY A 288 3.25 -9.22 9.48
CA GLY A 288 2.69 -10.55 9.65
C GLY A 288 1.17 -10.54 9.79
N THR A 289 0.58 -11.71 9.90
CA THR A 289 -0.88 -11.87 10.03
C THR A 289 -1.38 -11.54 11.44
N ARG A 290 -2.67 -11.20 11.52
CA ARG A 290 -3.36 -10.73 12.73
C ARG A 290 -3.11 -11.50 14.02
N TYR A 291 -2.95 -12.81 13.96
CA TYR A 291 -2.75 -13.65 15.15
C TYR A 291 -1.28 -14.01 15.41
N LYS A 292 -0.38 -13.75 14.47
CA LYS A 292 1.04 -14.11 14.56
C LYS A 292 1.94 -12.95 14.96
N ARG A 293 1.55 -11.69 14.63
CA ARG A 293 2.36 -10.50 14.93
C ARG A 293 1.50 -9.38 15.52
N ARG A 294 1.77 -9.08 16.80
CA ARG A 294 1.16 -8.00 17.59
C ARG A 294 2.24 -7.32 18.44
N GLY A 295 1.91 -6.13 18.94
CA GLY A 295 2.80 -5.38 19.81
C GLY A 295 4.03 -4.81 19.12
N VAL A 296 5.01 -4.46 19.94
CA VAL A 296 6.32 -3.91 19.56
C VAL A 296 7.41 -5.00 19.56
N ASP A 297 8.49 -4.81 18.79
CA ASP A 297 9.73 -5.56 18.95
C ASP A 297 10.76 -4.82 19.83
N GLU A 298 11.91 -5.45 20.06
CA GLU A 298 13.02 -4.92 20.85
C GLU A 298 13.66 -3.65 20.27
N MET A 299 13.43 -3.42 18.98
CA MET A 299 13.90 -2.24 18.23
C MET A 299 12.85 -1.11 18.21
N GLY A 300 11.71 -1.29 18.89
CA GLY A 300 10.64 -0.30 18.91
C GLY A 300 9.75 -0.32 17.67
N LYS A 301 9.83 -1.32 16.79
CA LYS A 301 8.97 -1.40 15.60
C LYS A 301 7.66 -2.08 15.94
N CYS A 302 6.55 -1.36 15.73
CA CYS A 302 5.21 -1.88 15.97
C CYS A 302 4.73 -2.73 14.79
N ALA A 303 4.05 -3.83 15.10
CA ALA A 303 3.35 -4.61 14.10
C ALA A 303 2.25 -3.77 13.41
N ASN A 304 2.06 -4.00 12.10
CA ASN A 304 1.00 -3.37 11.29
C ASN A 304 1.04 -1.85 11.29
N TYR A 305 2.25 -1.31 11.37
CA TYR A 305 2.48 0.11 11.23
C TYR A 305 2.16 0.55 9.79
N VAL A 306 1.28 1.54 9.64
CA VAL A 306 0.88 2.10 8.35
C VAL A 306 0.90 3.62 8.46
N GLU A 307 1.57 4.25 7.51
CA GLU A 307 1.50 5.69 7.27
C GLU A 307 0.48 5.93 6.15
N THR A 308 -0.48 6.82 6.39
CA THR A 308 -1.53 7.18 5.42
C THR A 308 -1.44 8.68 5.16
N GLU A 309 -1.19 9.04 3.91
CA GLU A 309 -1.02 10.40 3.43
C GLU A 309 -2.15 10.75 2.46
N GLN A 310 -2.92 11.79 2.81
CA GLN A 310 -3.92 12.39 1.94
C GLN A 310 -3.31 13.61 1.26
N ILE A 311 -3.40 13.66 -0.07
CA ILE A 311 -2.80 14.70 -0.89
C ILE A 311 -3.89 15.36 -1.75
N PHE A 312 -3.88 16.69 -1.80
CA PHE A 312 -4.71 17.46 -2.71
C PHE A 312 -3.85 18.39 -3.57
N GLU A 313 -4.11 18.40 -4.87
CA GLU A 313 -3.41 19.26 -5.85
C GLU A 313 -4.42 20.16 -6.54
N HIS A 314 -4.19 21.47 -6.48
CA HIS A 314 -5.01 22.49 -7.13
C HIS A 314 -4.12 23.61 -7.70
N GLY A 315 -4.09 23.73 -9.03
CA GLY A 315 -3.22 24.68 -9.71
C GLY A 315 -1.75 24.44 -9.38
N ALA A 316 -1.09 25.46 -8.83
CA ALA A 316 0.31 25.38 -8.39
C ALA A 316 0.49 24.87 -6.95
N HIS A 317 -0.60 24.64 -6.21
CA HIS A 317 -0.56 24.31 -4.80
C HIS A 317 -0.81 22.82 -4.56
N VAL A 318 -0.01 22.25 -3.66
CA VAL A 318 -0.14 20.88 -3.19
C VAL A 318 -0.21 20.90 -1.68
N VAL A 319 -1.22 20.26 -1.11
CA VAL A 319 -1.33 20.08 0.34
C VAL A 319 -1.34 18.60 0.68
N SER A 320 -0.68 18.23 1.77
CA SER A 320 -0.60 16.84 2.25
C SER A 320 -0.83 16.77 3.76
N PHE A 321 -1.61 15.79 4.19
CA PHE A 321 -1.88 15.50 5.59
C PHE A 321 -1.61 14.03 5.89
N VAL A 322 -0.72 13.78 6.85
CA VAL A 322 -0.23 12.46 7.21
C VAL A 322 -0.86 12.01 8.53
N GLN A 323 -1.24 10.74 8.60
CA GLN A 323 -1.66 10.06 9.81
C GLN A 323 -0.97 8.70 9.92
N VAL A 324 -0.82 8.17 11.13
CA VAL A 324 -0.22 6.86 11.35
C VAL A 324 -1.15 5.96 12.16
N ARG A 325 -1.06 4.66 11.92
CA ARG A 325 -1.68 3.62 12.75
C ARG A 325 -0.72 2.48 12.95
N GLY A 326 -0.93 1.69 14.00
CA GLY A 326 -0.12 0.51 14.28
C GLY A 326 -0.56 -0.17 15.56
N SER A 327 0.02 -1.33 15.87
CA SER A 327 -0.27 -2.01 17.13
C SER A 327 0.07 -1.13 18.35
N VAL A 328 -0.57 -1.42 19.48
CA VAL A 328 -0.20 -0.81 20.77
C VAL A 328 1.28 -1.15 21.05
N PRO A 329 2.13 -0.17 21.35
CA PRO A 329 3.59 -0.32 21.41
C PRO A 329 4.08 -1.02 22.70
N VAL A 330 3.45 -2.13 23.08
CA VAL A 330 3.85 -2.98 24.21
C VAL A 330 4.10 -4.40 23.72
N PHE A 331 4.76 -5.25 24.51
CA PHE A 331 4.90 -6.67 24.17
C PHE A 331 3.62 -7.41 24.53
N TRP A 332 2.83 -7.80 23.53
CA TRP A 332 1.55 -8.50 23.76
C TRP A 332 1.16 -9.43 22.62
N SER A 333 0.39 -10.46 23.00
CA SER A 333 -0.16 -11.45 22.09
C SER A 333 -1.61 -11.80 22.46
N GLN A 334 -2.27 -12.60 21.61
CA GLN A 334 -3.60 -13.16 21.87
C GLN A 334 -3.55 -14.67 21.65
N PRO A 335 -2.93 -15.43 22.58
CA PRO A 335 -2.74 -16.86 22.43
C PRO A 335 -4.09 -17.58 22.57
N GLY A 336 -4.29 -18.60 21.75
CA GLY A 336 -5.42 -19.53 21.85
C GLY A 336 -6.34 -19.58 20.63
N TYR A 337 -7.01 -20.73 20.50
CA TYR A 337 -7.87 -21.06 19.36
C TYR A 337 -9.32 -20.54 19.51
N LYS A 338 -9.69 -20.03 20.70
CA LYS A 338 -11.03 -19.47 20.95
C LYS A 338 -11.29 -18.23 20.08
N TYR A 339 -12.56 -17.98 19.75
CA TYR A 339 -12.99 -16.74 19.10
C TYR A 339 -12.72 -15.55 20.04
N ARG A 340 -11.92 -14.58 19.57
CA ARG A 340 -11.40 -13.42 20.33
C ARG A 340 -10.73 -13.82 21.67
N PRO A 341 -9.49 -14.36 21.63
CA PRO A 341 -8.73 -14.63 22.85
C PRO A 341 -8.46 -13.33 23.61
N PRO A 342 -8.45 -13.36 24.94
CA PRO A 342 -8.04 -12.19 25.71
C PRO A 342 -6.58 -11.83 25.39
N PRO A 343 -6.24 -10.53 25.31
CA PRO A 343 -4.86 -10.10 25.21
C PRO A 343 -4.08 -10.49 26.47
N CYS A 344 -2.82 -10.87 26.29
CA CYS A 344 -1.86 -11.05 27.37
C CYS A 344 -0.60 -10.21 27.08
N LEU A 345 0.03 -9.71 28.15
CA LEU A 345 1.34 -9.09 28.06
C LEU A 345 2.40 -10.19 28.06
N ASP A 346 3.33 -10.12 27.12
CA ASP A 346 4.32 -11.18 26.90
C ASP A 346 5.61 -10.95 27.71
N ARG A 347 5.85 -9.71 28.17
CA ARG A 347 7.07 -9.30 28.89
C ARG A 347 6.74 -8.41 30.07
N ASP A 348 7.72 -8.21 30.94
CA ASP A 348 7.60 -7.32 32.09
C ASP A 348 7.56 -5.83 31.69
N GLU A 349 7.27 -4.99 32.68
CA GLU A 349 7.15 -3.56 32.49
C GLU A 349 8.49 -2.89 32.13
N ALA A 350 9.62 -3.37 32.66
CA ALA A 350 10.93 -2.77 32.47
C ALA A 350 11.44 -2.97 31.03
N GLU A 351 11.30 -4.19 30.50
CA GLU A 351 11.59 -4.49 29.09
C GLU A 351 10.67 -3.70 28.16
N THR A 352 9.37 -3.67 28.47
CA THR A 352 8.38 -2.95 27.67
C THR A 352 8.69 -1.45 27.63
N ARG A 353 9.10 -0.86 28.76
CA ARG A 353 9.46 0.56 28.85
C ARG A 353 10.61 0.94 27.91
N GLN A 354 11.62 0.08 27.76
CA GLN A 354 12.74 0.33 26.85
C GLN A 354 12.28 0.34 25.37
N ALA A 355 11.51 -0.67 24.95
CA ALA A 355 11.00 -0.73 23.58
C ALA A 355 10.01 0.41 23.29
N PHE A 356 9.18 0.77 24.27
CA PHE A 356 8.24 1.88 24.20
C PHE A 356 8.94 3.23 24.03
N ALA A 357 9.99 3.49 24.82
CA ALA A 357 10.80 4.70 24.70
C ALA A 357 11.48 4.80 23.33
N LYS A 358 12.09 3.71 22.85
CA LYS A 358 12.67 3.66 21.49
C LYS A 358 11.62 3.96 20.43
N HIS A 359 10.44 3.35 20.54
CA HIS A 359 9.35 3.55 19.61
C HIS A 359 8.96 5.03 19.50
N PHE A 360 8.66 5.69 20.62
CA PHE A 360 8.21 7.07 20.60
C PHE A 360 9.33 8.08 20.35
N ALA A 361 10.58 7.77 20.71
CA ALA A 361 11.72 8.57 20.27
C ALA A 361 11.83 8.61 18.74
N GLU A 362 11.67 7.47 18.07
CA GLU A 362 11.62 7.41 16.60
C GLU A 362 10.39 8.16 16.04
N GLN A 363 9.20 7.98 16.62
CA GLN A 363 8.01 8.68 16.15
C GLN A 363 8.14 10.21 16.27
N VAL A 364 8.66 10.68 17.39
CA VAL A 364 8.89 12.11 17.63
C VAL A 364 9.95 12.67 16.69
N ALA A 365 11.04 11.93 16.44
CA ALA A 365 12.06 12.35 15.48
C ALA A 365 11.51 12.45 14.05
N LEU A 366 10.60 11.56 13.66
CA LEU A 366 10.08 11.49 12.29
C LEU A 366 8.92 12.44 12.00
N TYR A 367 8.06 12.71 12.98
CA TYR A 367 6.85 13.51 12.75
C TYR A 367 6.67 14.68 13.71
N GLY A 368 7.48 14.80 14.77
CA GLY A 368 7.24 15.76 15.84
C GLY A 368 6.18 15.27 16.83
N SER A 369 5.28 16.18 17.25
CA SER A 369 4.30 15.87 18.30
C SER A 369 3.39 14.70 17.93
N GLN A 370 3.07 13.84 18.89
CA GLN A 370 2.24 12.65 18.69
C GLN A 370 0.95 12.79 19.48
N VAL A 371 -0.19 12.78 18.79
CA VAL A 371 -1.50 12.63 19.44
C VAL A 371 -1.95 11.19 19.28
N ILE A 372 -1.85 10.43 20.37
CA ILE A 372 -2.33 9.06 20.45
C ILE A 372 -3.85 9.09 20.60
N VAL A 373 -4.56 8.44 19.68
CA VAL A 373 -6.00 8.20 19.79
C VAL A 373 -6.21 6.71 20.00
N SER A 374 -6.45 6.32 21.25
CA SER A 374 -6.64 4.93 21.65
C SER A 374 -8.12 4.56 21.61
N LEU A 375 -8.47 3.63 20.73
CA LEU A 375 -9.84 3.10 20.57
C LEU A 375 -10.07 1.78 21.33
N VAL A 376 -9.15 1.43 22.22
CA VAL A 376 -9.17 0.18 23.00
C VAL A 376 -10.27 0.27 24.06
N GLU A 377 -11.01 -0.82 24.25
CA GLU A 377 -12.05 -0.88 25.29
C GLU A 377 -11.43 -0.60 26.67
N GLN A 378 -12.03 0.33 27.42
CA GLN A 378 -11.58 0.68 28.77
C GLN A 378 -12.13 -0.28 29.83
N THR A 379 -13.10 -1.11 29.43
CA THR A 379 -13.71 -2.16 30.24
C THR A 379 -13.56 -3.52 29.55
N GLY A 380 -13.73 -4.61 30.31
CA GLY A 380 -13.69 -5.95 29.75
C GLY A 380 -12.28 -6.45 29.42
N LYS A 381 -12.15 -7.20 28.30
CA LYS A 381 -10.94 -7.97 28.00
C LYS A 381 -9.78 -7.13 27.48
N GLU A 382 -10.04 -5.98 26.84
CA GLU A 382 -8.98 -5.13 26.30
C GLU A 382 -8.37 -4.19 27.37
N LYS A 383 -8.97 -4.09 28.56
CA LYS A 383 -8.54 -3.19 29.64
C LYS A 383 -7.08 -3.38 30.04
N LEU A 384 -6.60 -4.62 30.12
CA LEU A 384 -5.20 -4.92 30.42
C LEU A 384 -4.23 -4.16 29.49
N LEU A 385 -4.56 -4.12 28.20
CA LEU A 385 -3.76 -3.45 27.19
C LEU A 385 -3.93 -1.93 27.23
N ALA A 386 -5.14 -1.45 27.52
CA ALA A 386 -5.43 -0.03 27.71
C ALA A 386 -4.64 0.55 28.89
N ASP A 387 -4.70 -0.12 30.05
CA ASP A 387 -3.97 0.26 31.26
C ASP A 387 -2.46 0.25 31.03
N ALA A 388 -1.93 -0.81 30.41
CA ALA A 388 -0.51 -0.91 30.09
C ALA A 388 -0.05 0.23 29.19
N TYR A 389 -0.82 0.55 28.14
CA TYR A 389 -0.47 1.66 27.24
C TYR A 389 -0.48 2.99 27.97
N LEU A 390 -1.55 3.29 28.72
CA LEU A 390 -1.66 4.54 29.47
C LEU A 390 -0.52 4.68 30.48
N ASN A 391 -0.24 3.63 31.25
CA ASN A 391 0.84 3.62 32.22
C ASN A 391 2.19 3.92 31.54
N HIS A 392 2.51 3.30 30.41
CA HIS A 392 3.76 3.59 29.71
C HIS A 392 3.83 5.01 29.14
N VAL A 393 2.72 5.59 28.69
CA VAL A 393 2.68 7.01 28.28
C VAL A 393 2.97 7.92 29.48
N LEU A 394 2.31 7.68 30.62
CA LEU A 394 2.49 8.47 31.83
C LEU A 394 3.93 8.38 32.38
N HIS A 395 4.54 7.19 32.32
CA HIS A 395 5.93 7.00 32.77
C HIS A 395 6.97 7.58 31.80
N LEU A 396 6.66 7.66 30.50
CA LEU A 396 7.54 8.30 29.53
C LEU A 396 7.57 9.83 29.74
N ASP A 397 6.48 10.41 30.25
CA ASP A 397 6.32 11.83 30.61
C ASP A 397 6.89 12.80 29.56
N CYS A 398 6.61 12.51 28.29
CA CYS A 398 7.16 13.30 27.19
C CYS A 398 6.15 14.39 26.78
N PRO A 399 6.55 15.67 26.77
CA PRO A 399 5.64 16.79 26.49
C PRO A 399 5.12 16.81 25.05
N GLN A 400 5.78 16.08 24.15
CA GLN A 400 5.35 15.96 22.75
C GLN A 400 4.32 14.85 22.55
N LEU A 401 3.95 14.10 23.58
CA LEU A 401 2.91 13.08 23.52
C LEU A 401 1.63 13.56 24.19
N THR A 402 0.50 13.37 23.50
CA THR A 402 -0.84 13.58 24.04
C THR A 402 -1.62 12.28 23.90
N TYR A 403 -2.27 11.82 24.97
CA TYR A 403 -3.08 10.60 24.96
C TYR A 403 -4.57 10.93 25.06
N VAL A 404 -5.32 10.48 24.06
CA VAL A 404 -6.78 10.60 24.00
C VAL A 404 -7.37 9.20 23.99
N SER A 405 -8.13 8.88 25.03
CA SER A 405 -8.89 7.64 25.13
C SER A 405 -10.31 7.84 24.60
N PHE A 406 -10.76 6.95 23.72
CA PHE A 406 -12.13 6.95 23.22
C PHE A 406 -12.66 5.53 23.12
N ASP A 407 -13.51 5.11 24.07
CA ASP A 407 -14.10 3.77 24.05
C ASP A 407 -15.11 3.64 22.91
N PHE A 408 -14.62 3.20 21.76
CA PHE A 408 -15.43 3.09 20.56
C PHE A 408 -16.65 2.16 20.76
N HIS A 409 -16.56 1.13 21.59
CA HIS A 409 -17.68 0.21 21.80
C HIS A 409 -18.76 0.85 22.66
N GLU A 410 -18.41 1.63 23.66
CA GLU A 410 -19.38 2.37 24.47
C GLU A 410 -20.05 3.48 23.66
N TYR A 411 -19.24 4.35 23.04
CA TYR A 411 -19.76 5.51 22.32
C TYR A 411 -20.51 5.12 21.04
N CYS A 412 -20.03 4.13 20.27
CA CYS A 412 -20.70 3.71 19.03
C CYS A 412 -21.64 2.50 19.21
N ARG A 413 -22.07 2.18 20.44
CA ARG A 413 -23.13 1.18 20.71
C ARG A 413 -24.36 1.50 19.85
N GLY A 414 -24.93 0.47 19.24
CA GLY A 414 -26.08 0.62 18.34
C GLY A 414 -25.75 1.26 16.98
N MET A 415 -24.47 1.31 16.59
CA MET A 415 -24.01 1.86 15.30
C MET A 415 -24.20 3.38 15.14
N ARG A 416 -24.24 4.11 16.26
CA ARG A 416 -24.23 5.58 16.29
C ARG A 416 -22.84 6.13 16.05
N PHE A 417 -22.39 6.02 14.80
CA PHE A 417 -21.11 6.55 14.38
C PHE A 417 -21.06 8.08 14.34
N GLU A 418 -22.22 8.74 14.45
CA GLU A 418 -22.33 10.17 14.75
C GLU A 418 -21.47 10.55 15.96
N ASN A 419 -21.31 9.66 16.94
CA ASN A 419 -20.50 9.92 18.13
C ASN A 419 -18.99 10.01 17.86
N VAL A 420 -18.53 9.70 16.64
CA VAL A 420 -17.17 10.05 16.20
C VAL A 420 -17.03 11.57 16.12
N SER A 421 -18.09 12.32 15.83
CA SER A 421 -18.05 13.78 15.84
C SER A 421 -17.67 14.30 17.23
N ILE A 422 -18.13 13.67 18.31
CA ILE A 422 -17.76 14.05 19.69
C ILE A 422 -16.24 13.98 19.89
N LEU A 423 -15.62 12.89 19.42
CA LEU A 423 -14.16 12.76 19.46
C LEU A 423 -13.49 13.85 18.63
N ILE A 424 -13.95 14.06 17.39
CA ILE A 424 -13.39 15.05 16.48
C ILE A 424 -13.51 16.47 17.03
N ASP A 425 -14.66 16.84 17.58
CA ASP A 425 -14.89 18.13 18.22
C ASP A 425 -13.95 18.32 19.42
N GLY A 426 -13.75 17.26 20.23
CA GLY A 426 -12.82 17.29 21.36
C GLY A 426 -11.34 17.40 20.98
N ILE A 427 -10.95 17.02 19.76
CA ILE A 427 -9.56 17.12 19.28
C ILE A 427 -9.39 18.14 18.14
N LYS A 428 -10.41 18.96 17.85
CA LYS A 428 -10.43 19.86 16.69
C LYS A 428 -9.29 20.87 16.73
N ASP A 429 -9.02 21.44 17.90
CA ASP A 429 -7.89 22.35 18.11
C ASP A 429 -6.55 21.63 17.89
N LEU A 430 -6.42 20.38 18.35
CA LEU A 430 -5.22 19.58 18.09
C LEU A 430 -5.02 19.32 16.59
N ILE A 431 -6.10 19.08 15.83
CA ILE A 431 -6.02 18.91 14.36
C ILE A 431 -5.51 20.18 13.70
N ARG A 432 -6.03 21.35 14.10
CA ARG A 432 -5.59 22.65 13.59
C ARG A 432 -4.11 22.89 13.92
N ASP A 433 -3.72 22.65 15.17
CA ASP A 433 -2.38 22.95 15.66
C ASP A 433 -1.31 22.01 15.07
N MET A 434 -1.73 20.80 14.67
CA MET A 434 -0.89 19.84 13.94
C MET A 434 -0.40 20.36 12.58
N ARG A 435 -1.17 21.28 11.98
CA ARG A 435 -0.99 21.80 10.61
C ARG A 435 -1.03 20.67 9.58
N TYR A 436 -0.58 20.99 8.37
CA TYR A 436 -0.41 20.09 7.25
C TYR A 436 0.75 20.60 6.40
N CYS A 437 1.26 19.74 5.52
CA CYS A 437 2.24 20.13 4.52
C CYS A 437 1.55 20.94 3.42
N TRP A 438 2.07 22.11 3.07
CA TRP A 438 1.62 22.94 1.95
C TRP A 438 2.83 23.36 1.14
N LEU A 439 2.84 22.95 -0.12
CA LEU A 439 3.84 23.26 -1.13
C LEU A 439 3.26 24.15 -2.22
N ASP A 440 4.10 25.00 -2.80
CA ASP A 440 3.89 25.67 -4.08
C ASP A 440 5.12 25.50 -4.99
N GLN A 441 5.21 26.30 -6.07
CA GLN A 441 6.33 26.26 -7.00
C GLN A 441 7.65 26.77 -6.37
N GLN A 442 7.57 27.53 -5.28
CA GLN A 442 8.71 28.12 -4.57
C GLN A 442 9.19 27.21 -3.43
N GLY A 443 8.37 26.27 -2.98
CA GLY A 443 8.74 25.22 -2.03
C GLY A 443 7.75 25.08 -0.89
N LEU A 444 8.26 24.81 0.32
CA LEU A 444 7.45 24.58 1.51
C LEU A 444 6.90 25.89 2.10
N ILE A 445 5.59 26.09 2.00
CA ILE A 445 4.87 27.19 2.65
C ILE A 445 4.64 26.87 4.13
N CYS A 446 4.22 25.64 4.42
CA CYS A 446 3.93 25.18 5.78
C CYS A 446 4.22 23.68 5.91
N GLY A 447 4.86 23.26 6.99
CA GLY A 447 5.03 21.85 7.34
C GLY A 447 4.05 21.40 8.43
N GLN A 448 3.63 20.14 8.35
CA GLN A 448 2.98 19.42 9.42
C GLN A 448 3.97 19.19 10.58
N ARG A 449 3.53 19.43 11.82
CA ARG A 449 4.41 19.46 13.02
C ARG A 449 4.19 18.30 14.00
N GLY A 450 3.30 17.40 13.65
CA GLY A 450 2.97 16.24 14.45
C GLY A 450 2.07 15.28 13.69
N VAL A 451 1.63 14.20 14.32
CA VAL A 451 0.78 13.20 13.69
C VAL A 451 -0.23 12.63 14.68
N PHE A 452 -1.39 12.25 14.16
CA PHE A 452 -2.34 11.41 14.88
C PHE A 452 -1.93 9.95 14.73
N ARG A 453 -1.66 9.30 15.85
CA ARG A 453 -1.45 7.86 15.93
C ARG A 453 -2.73 7.19 16.42
N VAL A 454 -3.48 6.57 15.52
CA VAL A 454 -4.73 5.90 15.87
C VAL A 454 -4.46 4.42 16.13
N ASN A 455 -4.78 3.95 17.34
CA ASN A 455 -4.57 2.57 17.75
C ASN A 455 -5.90 1.87 18.08
N CYS A 456 -5.96 0.58 17.78
CA CYS A 456 -7.03 -0.33 18.19
C CYS A 456 -6.41 -1.71 18.37
N ILE A 457 -7.07 -2.65 19.05
CA ILE A 457 -6.59 -4.03 19.13
C ILE A 457 -6.29 -4.61 17.74
N ASP A 458 -7.11 -4.33 16.71
CA ASP A 458 -6.95 -4.89 15.37
C ASP A 458 -6.46 -3.88 14.33
N CYS A 459 -6.46 -2.58 14.62
CA CYS A 459 -5.96 -1.54 13.70
C CYS A 459 -6.53 -1.59 12.26
N LEU A 460 -7.76 -2.09 12.09
CA LEU A 460 -8.43 -2.21 10.79
C LEU A 460 -9.64 -1.28 10.67
N ASP A 461 -10.78 -1.73 11.21
CA ASP A 461 -12.08 -1.14 10.88
C ASP A 461 -12.36 0.15 11.67
N ARG A 462 -12.09 0.14 12.99
CA ARG A 462 -12.31 1.31 13.88
C ARG A 462 -11.33 2.45 13.58
N THR A 463 -10.07 2.09 13.32
CA THR A 463 -9.01 3.06 13.02
C THR A 463 -9.23 3.74 11.69
N ASN A 464 -9.68 3.03 10.65
CA ASN A 464 -9.96 3.65 9.36
C ASN A 464 -11.06 4.71 9.47
N ILE A 465 -12.13 4.44 10.23
CA ILE A 465 -13.22 5.40 10.43
C ILE A 465 -12.71 6.67 11.12
N VAL A 466 -11.96 6.53 12.21
CA VAL A 466 -11.43 7.69 12.94
C VAL A 466 -10.41 8.46 12.09
N GLN A 467 -9.51 7.77 11.39
CA GLN A 467 -8.56 8.43 10.47
C GLN A 467 -9.27 9.18 9.34
N THR A 468 -10.37 8.63 8.81
CA THR A 468 -11.19 9.28 7.78
C THR A 468 -11.82 10.57 8.31
N ALA A 469 -12.31 10.57 9.56
CA ALA A 469 -12.94 11.73 10.18
C ALA A 469 -11.93 12.85 10.51
N ILE A 470 -10.74 12.48 11.00
CA ILE A 470 -9.62 13.42 11.20
C ILE A 470 -9.20 14.02 9.85
N ALA A 471 -9.01 13.17 8.83
CA ALA A 471 -8.65 13.61 7.48
C ALA A 471 -9.68 14.57 6.89
N LYS A 472 -10.98 14.29 7.07
CA LYS A 472 -12.05 15.18 6.61
C LYS A 472 -11.93 16.57 7.26
N THR A 473 -11.67 16.63 8.56
CA THR A 473 -11.53 17.90 9.28
C THR A 473 -10.32 18.70 8.81
N ALA A 474 -9.20 18.01 8.53
CA ALA A 474 -8.02 18.63 7.92
C ALA A 474 -8.30 19.12 6.49
N MET A 475 -8.98 18.31 5.67
CA MET A 475 -9.41 18.65 4.31
C MET A 475 -10.30 19.90 4.29
N ASP A 476 -11.31 19.98 5.16
CA ASP A 476 -12.20 21.13 5.23
C ASP A 476 -11.37 22.42 5.47
N THR A 477 -10.38 22.36 6.37
CA THR A 477 -9.46 23.48 6.61
C THR A 477 -8.57 23.80 5.40
N GLN A 478 -8.02 22.77 4.75
CA GLN A 478 -7.19 22.92 3.55
C GLN A 478 -7.97 23.55 2.39
N PHE A 479 -9.22 23.14 2.18
CA PHE A 479 -10.04 23.59 1.05
C PHE A 479 -10.47 25.04 1.23
N VAL A 480 -10.76 25.46 2.46
CA VAL A 480 -10.99 26.88 2.77
C VAL A 480 -9.73 27.71 2.49
N ARG A 481 -8.55 27.19 2.87
CA ARG A 481 -7.26 27.90 2.66
C ARG A 481 -6.84 27.97 1.19
N LEU A 482 -7.17 26.97 0.40
CA LEU A 482 -6.96 26.95 -1.06
C LEU A 482 -8.03 27.76 -1.83
N GLY A 483 -9.04 28.31 -1.14
CA GLY A 483 -10.15 29.01 -1.79
C GLY A 483 -11.05 28.10 -2.62
N LEU A 484 -11.02 26.78 -2.37
CA LEU A 484 -11.89 25.80 -2.99
C LEU A 484 -13.29 25.80 -2.37
N LEU A 485 -13.39 26.10 -1.08
CA LEU A 485 -14.66 26.22 -0.34
C LEU A 485 -14.71 27.52 0.48
N PRO A 486 -15.88 28.15 0.68
CA PRO A 486 -16.03 29.23 1.64
C PRO A 486 -15.93 28.72 3.10
N PRO A 487 -15.72 29.60 4.10
CA PRO A 487 -15.51 29.22 5.52
C PRO A 487 -16.58 28.36 6.22
N GLU A 488 -17.72 28.11 5.60
CA GLU A 488 -18.77 27.16 6.07
C GLU A 488 -19.30 26.29 4.92
N GLY A 489 -18.59 26.30 3.78
CA GLY A 489 -18.98 25.57 2.59
C GLY A 489 -18.88 24.07 2.79
N VAL A 490 -19.83 23.35 2.23
CA VAL A 490 -19.82 21.89 2.25
C VAL A 490 -19.27 21.38 0.93
N LEU A 491 -18.41 20.37 0.98
CA LEU A 491 -17.92 19.71 -0.22
C LEU A 491 -19.10 19.15 -1.04
N PRO A 492 -19.18 19.42 -2.36
CA PRO A 492 -20.23 18.91 -3.24
C PRO A 492 -20.41 17.40 -3.14
N THR A 493 -21.61 16.91 -3.40
CA THR A 493 -21.97 15.50 -3.15
C THR A 493 -21.09 14.54 -3.96
N ALA A 494 -20.79 14.89 -5.21
CA ALA A 494 -19.90 14.12 -6.08
C ALA A 494 -18.49 13.96 -5.48
N CYS A 495 -17.86 15.09 -5.09
CA CYS A 495 -16.53 15.11 -4.48
C CYS A 495 -16.52 14.39 -3.13
N ARG A 496 -17.56 14.54 -2.32
CA ARG A 496 -17.70 13.84 -1.03
C ARG A 496 -17.77 12.34 -1.20
N ARG A 497 -18.51 11.86 -2.22
CA ARG A 497 -18.59 10.43 -2.54
C ARG A 497 -17.24 9.87 -2.98
N ILE A 498 -16.47 10.63 -3.75
CA ILE A 498 -15.09 10.25 -4.15
C ILE A 498 -14.19 10.12 -2.92
N PHE A 499 -14.20 11.10 -2.03
CA PHE A 499 -13.44 11.05 -0.77
C PHE A 499 -13.82 9.82 0.08
N GLN A 500 -15.11 9.55 0.23
CA GLN A 500 -15.63 8.40 0.98
C GLN A 500 -15.19 7.06 0.35
N MET A 501 -15.24 6.98 -0.99
CA MET A 501 -14.79 5.81 -1.74
C MET A 501 -13.28 5.57 -1.58
N LEU A 502 -12.46 6.62 -1.67
CA LEU A 502 -11.01 6.54 -1.46
C LEU A 502 -10.66 5.92 -0.10
N TRP A 503 -11.25 6.46 0.97
CA TRP A 503 -11.01 5.98 2.33
C TRP A 503 -11.59 4.59 2.61
N ALA A 504 -12.70 4.23 1.95
CA ALA A 504 -13.25 2.88 2.05
C ALA A 504 -12.37 1.84 1.36
N ASN A 505 -11.92 2.13 0.14
CA ASN A 505 -11.03 1.26 -0.62
C ASN A 505 -9.69 1.06 0.11
N ASN A 506 -9.15 2.14 0.68
CA ASN A 506 -8.00 2.09 1.57
C ASN A 506 -8.22 1.12 2.75
N GLY A 507 -9.34 1.27 3.46
CA GLY A 507 -9.70 0.39 4.57
C GLY A 507 -9.76 -1.08 4.15
N ASP A 508 -10.39 -1.37 3.01
CA ASP A 508 -10.54 -2.72 2.47
C ASP A 508 -9.21 -3.37 2.09
N ILE A 509 -8.31 -2.63 1.44
CA ILE A 509 -7.01 -3.13 1.00
C ILE A 509 -6.10 -3.39 2.20
N ILE A 510 -5.98 -2.44 3.12
CA ILE A 510 -5.14 -2.66 4.31
C ILE A 510 -5.72 -3.74 5.22
N SER A 511 -7.04 -3.91 5.28
CA SER A 511 -7.68 -5.04 5.95
C SER A 511 -7.29 -6.38 5.35
N ARG A 512 -7.31 -6.50 4.01
CA ARG A 512 -6.91 -7.73 3.31
C ARG A 512 -5.46 -8.12 3.64
N GLN A 513 -4.56 -7.13 3.68
CA GLN A 513 -3.15 -7.35 4.00
C GLN A 513 -2.88 -7.92 5.39
N TYR A 514 -3.79 -7.71 6.33
CA TYR A 514 -3.61 -8.08 7.73
C TYR A 514 -4.45 -9.28 8.18
N ALA A 515 -5.71 -9.32 7.73
CA ALA A 515 -6.70 -10.31 8.16
C ALA A 515 -7.14 -11.26 7.02
N GLY A 516 -6.62 -11.07 5.80
CA GLY A 516 -6.97 -11.87 4.63
C GLY A 516 -8.37 -11.59 4.07
N THR A 517 -9.09 -10.59 4.60
CA THR A 517 -10.44 -10.22 4.15
C THR A 517 -10.63 -8.70 4.13
N VAL A 518 -11.63 -8.23 3.38
CA VAL A 518 -12.02 -6.80 3.31
C VAL A 518 -12.49 -6.27 4.68
N ALA A 519 -12.63 -4.95 4.80
CA ALA A 519 -13.02 -4.32 6.06
C ALA A 519 -14.47 -4.69 6.42
N LEU A 520 -14.73 -5.01 7.69
CA LEU A 520 -16.08 -5.34 8.20
C LEU A 520 -16.96 -4.09 8.38
N LYS A 521 -16.47 -2.91 8.00
CA LYS A 521 -17.21 -1.64 8.11
C LYS A 521 -17.01 -0.75 6.88
N GLY A 522 -16.63 -1.35 5.75
CA GLY A 522 -16.41 -0.63 4.50
C GLY A 522 -17.62 0.20 4.08
N ASP A 523 -18.83 -0.35 4.24
CA ASP A 523 -20.08 0.30 3.85
C ASP A 523 -20.32 1.62 4.60
N PHE A 524 -20.01 1.68 5.90
CA PHE A 524 -20.16 2.93 6.66
C PHE A 524 -19.24 4.03 6.12
N THR A 525 -18.02 3.66 5.74
CA THR A 525 -17.06 4.60 5.14
C THR A 525 -17.54 5.08 3.75
N ARG A 526 -18.20 4.21 2.97
CA ARG A 526 -18.70 4.51 1.62
C ARG A 526 -19.96 5.36 1.59
N THR A 527 -20.89 5.15 2.51
CA THR A 527 -22.25 5.71 2.43
C THR A 527 -22.68 6.52 3.64
N GLY A 528 -21.82 6.66 4.66
CA GLY A 528 -22.14 7.36 5.91
C GLY A 528 -23.29 6.73 6.72
N SER A 529 -23.76 5.54 6.31
CA SER A 529 -24.92 4.83 6.86
C SER A 529 -24.75 3.32 6.60
N ARG A 530 -25.33 2.47 7.46
CA ARG A 530 -25.26 1.00 7.29
C ARG A 530 -26.46 0.47 6.50
N ARG A 531 -26.20 -0.46 5.56
CA ARG A 531 -27.25 -1.25 4.87
C ARG A 531 -27.25 -2.69 5.40
N LEU A 532 -28.43 -3.32 5.48
CA LEU A 532 -28.59 -4.71 5.97
C LEU A 532 -27.72 -5.75 5.22
N ALA A 533 -27.51 -5.54 3.92
CA ALA A 533 -26.63 -6.39 3.10
C ALA A 533 -25.16 -6.36 3.57
N GLY A 534 -24.70 -5.23 4.12
CA GLY A 534 -23.37 -5.07 4.70
C GLY A 534 -23.15 -5.95 5.92
N MET A 535 -24.16 -6.05 6.79
CA MET A 535 -24.09 -6.89 8.00
C MET A 535 -23.97 -8.39 7.68
N MET A 536 -24.62 -8.87 6.60
CA MET A 536 -24.49 -10.26 6.15
C MET A 536 -23.10 -10.53 5.56
N LYS A 537 -22.57 -9.58 4.77
CA LYS A 537 -21.21 -9.64 4.22
C LYS A 537 -20.15 -9.61 5.34
N ASP A 538 -20.40 -8.86 6.41
CA ASP A 538 -19.55 -8.84 7.61
C ASP A 538 -19.54 -10.18 8.33
N GLY A 539 -20.69 -10.85 8.43
CA GLY A 539 -20.76 -12.20 9.00
C GLY A 539 -19.88 -13.20 8.23
N TYR A 540 -19.97 -13.18 6.91
CA TYR A 540 -19.15 -14.00 6.02
C TYR A 540 -17.64 -13.66 6.11
N ASN A 541 -17.31 -12.36 6.05
CA ASN A 541 -15.93 -11.90 6.17
C ASN A 541 -15.33 -12.20 7.55
N SER A 542 -16.14 -12.15 8.62
CA SER A 542 -15.71 -12.48 9.98
C SER A 542 -15.49 -13.98 10.16
N ALA A 543 -16.24 -14.83 9.44
CA ALA A 543 -15.99 -16.26 9.36
C ALA A 543 -14.69 -16.57 8.60
N ASN A 544 -14.48 -15.98 7.42
CA ASN A 544 -13.23 -16.15 6.66
C ASN A 544 -11.98 -15.63 7.42
N ARG A 545 -12.12 -14.57 8.24
CA ARG A 545 -11.04 -14.10 9.14
C ARG A 545 -10.66 -15.13 10.21
N ASN A 546 -11.58 -16.03 10.58
CA ASN A 546 -11.30 -17.10 11.55
C ASN A 546 -10.65 -18.32 10.88
N GLU A 547 -10.97 -18.61 9.62
CA GLU A 547 -10.35 -19.70 8.85
C GLU A 547 -8.91 -19.38 8.45
N ASN A 548 -8.59 -18.11 8.15
CA ASN A 548 -7.23 -17.66 7.78
C ASN A 548 -6.23 -17.54 8.97
N ARG A 549 -6.42 -18.30 10.05
CA ARG A 549 -5.62 -18.23 11.29
C ARG A 549 -4.24 -18.89 11.20
#